data_AF-A0A9D9CUK0-F1
#
_entry.id   AF-A0A9D9CUK0-F1
#
_cell.length_a   1.000
_cell.length_b   1.000
_cell.length_c   1.000
_cell.angle_alpha   90.00
_cell.angle_beta   90.00
_cell.angle_gamma   90.00
#
_symmetry.space_group_name_H-M   'P 1'
#
loop_
_entity.id
_entity.type
_entity.pdbx_description
1 polymer ?
#
loop_
_entity_poly.entity_id
_entity_poly.type
_entity_poly.pdbx_seq_one_letter_code
_entity_poly.pdbx_strand_id
1 'polypeptide(L)'
;MAGGLYSMSAKDFDQTLDLTKVKPYGDTMNDGKVQVSFTLPVPKGAEAEEAAKMLMKKMGFENPLVAFSQELTPGFTFFNCYGNLTHTVDYSNIYVPKVESNTMDMHECDDYIKENIGRKLVLVGASTGTDAHTVGIDAIMNMKGYAGHYGLERYDMVEAYNLGSQVPNEEFLAKAIELKADAILVSQTVTQKDVHIQNLTELIELMEAEGLRDKMIVVCGGPRISHELAKELGYDAGFGANTYADDVASFVAQEYVKRNAK
;
A
#
# COMPACT_ATOMS: atom_id res chain seq x y z
N MET A 1 23.27 -31.53 -34.97
CA MET A 1 22.40 -32.61 -34.51
C MET A 1 21.63 -32.09 -33.30
N ALA A 2 20.36 -31.73 -33.51
CA ALA A 2 19.48 -31.19 -32.47
C ALA A 2 19.14 -32.30 -31.47
N GLY A 3 19.70 -32.22 -30.27
CA GLY A 3 19.40 -33.12 -29.16
C GLY A 3 18.49 -32.43 -28.17
N GLY A 4 17.23 -32.20 -28.55
CA GLY A 4 16.20 -31.81 -27.60
C GLY A 4 15.96 -32.98 -26.64
N LEU A 5 16.54 -32.90 -25.44
CA LEU A 5 16.29 -33.82 -24.35
C LEU A 5 14.89 -33.55 -23.76
N TYR A 6 13.85 -33.91 -24.49
CA TYR A 6 12.56 -34.20 -23.88
C TYR A 6 12.70 -35.53 -23.14
N SER A 7 12.87 -35.45 -21.83
CA SER A 7 12.87 -36.61 -20.95
C SER A 7 11.49 -37.27 -21.00
N MET A 8 11.36 -38.43 -21.65
CA MET A 8 10.14 -39.24 -21.73
C MET A 8 9.86 -40.06 -20.46
N SER A 9 10.66 -39.89 -19.40
CA SER A 9 10.44 -40.52 -18.11
C SER A 9 9.22 -39.91 -17.44
N ALA A 10 8.22 -40.72 -17.07
CA ALA A 10 7.20 -40.30 -16.11
C ALA A 10 7.90 -39.92 -14.80
N LYS A 11 8.17 -38.62 -14.62
CA LYS A 11 8.62 -38.10 -13.33
C LYS A 11 7.36 -38.00 -12.48
N ASP A 12 7.39 -38.66 -11.33
CA ASP A 12 6.39 -38.43 -10.30
C ASP A 12 6.60 -37.00 -9.79
N PHE A 13 5.79 -36.07 -10.28
CA PHE A 13 5.84 -34.69 -9.84
C PHE A 13 5.07 -34.58 -8.54
N ASP A 14 5.66 -33.91 -7.55
CA ASP A 14 5.00 -33.61 -6.30
C ASP A 14 3.79 -32.71 -6.58
N GLN A 15 2.58 -33.19 -6.32
CA GLN A 15 1.31 -32.47 -6.49
C GLN A 15 0.75 -31.96 -5.16
N THR A 16 1.49 -32.13 -4.06
CA THR A 16 1.00 -31.78 -2.73
C THR A 16 1.07 -30.27 -2.50
N LEU A 17 -0.04 -29.73 -1.99
CA LEU A 17 -0.12 -28.35 -1.53
C LEU A 17 0.17 -28.32 -0.02
N ASP A 18 1.37 -27.90 0.35
CA ASP A 18 1.74 -27.62 1.73
C ASP A 18 1.71 -26.10 1.99
N LEU A 19 0.70 -25.64 2.72
CA LEU A 19 0.53 -24.22 3.05
C LEU A 19 1.66 -23.67 3.93
N THR A 20 2.45 -24.53 4.58
CA THR A 20 3.61 -24.09 5.37
C THR A 20 4.86 -23.85 4.50
N LYS A 21 4.82 -24.26 3.23
CA LYS A 21 5.95 -24.20 2.29
C LYS A 21 5.54 -23.73 0.90
N VAL A 22 4.70 -22.71 0.84
CA VAL A 22 4.25 -22.12 -0.43
C VAL A 22 5.43 -21.52 -1.18
N LYS A 23 5.54 -21.80 -2.49
CA LYS A 23 6.53 -21.19 -3.37
C LYS A 23 5.97 -20.99 -4.79
N PRO A 24 6.64 -20.21 -5.65
CA PRO A 24 6.14 -19.91 -6.98
C PRO A 24 5.88 -21.16 -7.83
N TYR A 25 4.85 -21.07 -8.67
CA TYR A 25 4.45 -22.09 -9.63
C TYR A 25 4.76 -21.61 -11.05
N GLY A 26 5.41 -22.45 -11.87
CA GLY A 26 5.51 -22.22 -13.32
C GLY A 26 4.73 -23.24 -14.14
N ASP A 27 5.12 -24.51 -14.06
CA ASP A 27 4.61 -25.61 -14.90
C ASP A 27 4.24 -26.84 -14.07
N THR A 28 5.01 -27.13 -13.02
CA THR A 28 4.71 -28.25 -12.10
C THR A 28 4.61 -27.76 -10.66
N MET A 29 3.73 -28.38 -9.87
CA MET A 29 3.59 -28.05 -8.45
C MET A 29 4.94 -28.19 -7.74
N ASN A 30 5.25 -27.23 -6.87
CA ASN A 30 6.52 -27.12 -6.17
C ASN A 30 7.77 -27.05 -7.10
N ASP A 31 7.67 -26.48 -8.31
CA ASP A 31 8.86 -26.23 -9.14
C ASP A 31 9.64 -24.98 -8.76
N GLY A 32 9.01 -23.97 -8.15
CA GLY A 32 9.64 -22.70 -7.82
C GLY A 32 9.99 -21.85 -9.05
N LYS A 33 9.44 -22.15 -10.24
CA LYS A 33 9.81 -21.42 -11.47
C LYS A 33 9.34 -19.97 -11.40
N VAL A 34 10.26 -19.05 -11.65
CA VAL A 34 10.03 -17.60 -11.63
C VAL A 34 10.73 -16.95 -12.80
N GLN A 35 10.05 -15.96 -13.40
CA GLN A 35 10.68 -14.98 -14.26
C GLN A 35 11.05 -13.75 -13.42
N VAL A 36 12.30 -13.30 -13.51
CA VAL A 36 12.78 -12.08 -12.85
C VAL A 36 13.48 -11.19 -13.87
N SER A 37 13.22 -9.89 -13.80
CA SER A 37 13.88 -8.90 -14.66
C SER A 37 14.52 -7.80 -13.83
N PHE A 38 15.72 -7.38 -14.23
CA PHE A 38 16.46 -6.31 -13.56
C PHE A 38 17.50 -5.71 -14.50
N THR A 39 18.02 -4.55 -14.14
CA THR A 39 19.09 -3.85 -14.87
C THR A 39 20.35 -3.79 -14.04
N LEU A 40 21.51 -4.08 -14.64
CA LEU A 40 22.82 -3.86 -14.01
C LEU A 40 23.55 -2.69 -14.69
N PRO A 41 24.25 -1.84 -13.92
CA PRO A 41 25.07 -0.75 -14.44
C PRO A 41 26.42 -1.29 -14.96
N VAL A 42 26.36 -2.22 -15.91
CA VAL A 42 27.52 -2.81 -16.59
C VAL A 42 27.25 -2.89 -18.09
N PRO A 43 28.30 -2.78 -18.94
CA PRO A 43 28.16 -2.90 -20.39
C PRO A 43 27.67 -4.30 -20.77
N LYS A 44 26.94 -4.41 -21.88
CA LYS A 44 26.42 -5.70 -22.35
C LYS A 44 27.57 -6.61 -22.78
N GLY A 45 27.60 -7.84 -22.27
CA GLY A 45 28.65 -8.81 -22.55
C GLY A 45 28.47 -10.10 -21.75
N ALA A 46 29.38 -11.05 -21.95
CA ALA A 46 29.36 -12.33 -21.25
C ALA A 46 29.53 -12.14 -19.73
N GLU A 47 30.37 -11.19 -19.32
CA GLU A 47 30.58 -10.80 -17.93
C GLU A 47 29.30 -10.27 -17.28
N ALA A 48 28.49 -9.56 -18.05
CA ALA A 48 27.21 -9.00 -17.62
C ALA A 48 26.18 -10.12 -17.37
N GLU A 49 26.13 -11.11 -18.26
CA GLU A 49 25.24 -12.28 -18.11
C GLU A 49 25.66 -13.19 -16.95
N GLU A 50 26.97 -13.40 -16.75
CA GLU A 50 27.47 -14.15 -15.60
C GLU A 50 27.22 -13.41 -14.28
N ALA A 51 27.39 -12.07 -14.26
CA ALA A 51 27.03 -11.25 -13.11
C ALA A 51 25.54 -11.38 -12.76
N ALA A 52 24.64 -11.36 -13.75
CA ALA A 52 23.22 -11.56 -13.57
C ALA A 52 22.90 -12.96 -12.98
N LYS A 53 23.52 -14.03 -13.49
CA LYS A 53 23.35 -15.39 -12.94
C LYS A 53 23.86 -15.51 -11.52
N MET A 54 25.03 -14.93 -11.21
CA MET A 54 25.59 -14.94 -9.85
C MET A 54 24.69 -14.19 -8.87
N LEU A 55 24.11 -13.06 -9.29
CA LEU A 55 23.16 -12.31 -8.49
C LEU A 55 21.89 -13.14 -8.21
N MET A 56 21.35 -13.82 -9.22
CA MET A 56 20.21 -14.72 -9.05
C MET A 56 20.50 -15.86 -8.05
N LYS A 57 21.69 -16.46 -8.09
CA LYS A 57 22.07 -17.47 -7.09
C LYS A 57 22.05 -16.90 -5.67
N LYS A 58 22.52 -15.66 -5.49
CA LYS A 58 22.48 -14.97 -4.19
C LYS A 58 21.07 -14.60 -3.75
N MET A 59 20.13 -14.44 -4.68
CA MET A 59 18.70 -14.25 -4.40
C MET A 59 17.96 -15.56 -4.06
N GLY A 60 18.65 -16.71 -4.08
CA GLY A 60 18.04 -18.01 -3.78
C GLY A 60 17.47 -18.73 -5.01
N PHE A 61 17.92 -18.39 -6.22
CA PHE A 61 17.54 -19.12 -7.43
C PHE A 61 18.55 -20.23 -7.76
N GLU A 62 18.04 -21.42 -8.01
CA GLU A 62 18.73 -22.51 -8.69
C GLU A 62 18.53 -22.42 -10.20
N ASN A 63 19.50 -22.97 -10.95
CA ASN A 63 19.48 -23.03 -12.42
C ASN A 63 19.12 -21.69 -13.11
N PRO A 64 19.80 -20.57 -12.76
CA PRO A 64 19.51 -19.29 -13.37
C PRO A 64 19.85 -19.30 -14.86
N LEU A 65 18.93 -18.79 -15.66
CA LEU A 65 19.02 -18.68 -17.11
C LEU A 65 18.72 -17.24 -17.51
N VAL A 66 19.64 -16.61 -18.23
CA VAL A 66 19.38 -15.34 -18.89
C VAL A 66 18.68 -15.65 -20.21
N ALA A 67 17.40 -15.30 -20.33
CA ALA A 67 16.63 -15.50 -21.55
C ALA A 67 16.78 -14.33 -22.52
N PHE A 68 16.99 -13.12 -21.99
CA PHE A 68 17.15 -11.91 -22.79
C PHE A 68 18.09 -10.92 -22.10
N SER A 69 18.95 -10.26 -22.86
CA SER A 69 19.80 -9.16 -22.41
C SER A 69 19.81 -8.03 -23.45
N GLN A 70 19.64 -6.77 -23.01
CA GLN A 70 19.65 -5.60 -23.88
C GLN A 70 20.31 -4.41 -23.21
N GLU A 71 21.20 -3.72 -23.91
CA GLU A 71 21.75 -2.44 -23.45
C GLU A 71 20.66 -1.37 -23.55
N LEU A 72 20.38 -0.67 -22.45
CA LEU A 72 19.41 0.42 -22.40
C LEU A 72 20.06 1.76 -22.74
N THR A 73 21.27 1.97 -22.22
CA THR A 73 22.12 3.16 -22.40
C THR A 73 23.57 2.73 -22.16
N PRO A 74 24.59 3.44 -22.66
CA PRO A 74 25.99 3.03 -22.48
C PRO A 74 26.33 2.68 -21.04
N GLY A 75 26.72 1.43 -20.82
CA GLY A 75 27.10 0.92 -19.50
C GLY A 75 25.93 0.44 -18.63
N PHE A 76 24.71 0.28 -19.16
CA PHE A 76 23.56 -0.29 -18.45
C PHE A 76 22.87 -1.36 -19.28
N THR A 77 22.75 -2.56 -18.72
CA THR A 77 22.15 -3.72 -19.40
C THR A 77 20.95 -4.23 -18.62
N PHE A 78 19.81 -4.33 -19.30
CA PHE A 78 18.60 -4.99 -18.82
C PHE A 78 18.66 -6.49 -19.08
N PHE A 79 18.16 -7.28 -18.14
CA PHE A 79 18.08 -8.72 -18.21
C PHE A 79 16.65 -9.20 -17.92
N ASN A 80 16.20 -10.21 -18.67
CA ASN A 80 15.06 -11.04 -18.32
C ASN A 80 15.55 -12.48 -18.14
N CYS A 81 15.33 -13.02 -16.95
CA CYS A 81 15.90 -14.27 -16.51
C CYS A 81 14.84 -15.21 -15.93
N TYR A 82 15.14 -16.51 -15.97
CA TYR A 82 14.36 -17.56 -15.36
C TYR A 82 15.19 -18.32 -14.33
N GLY A 83 14.56 -18.80 -13.27
CA GLY A 83 15.22 -19.63 -12.26
C GLY A 83 14.20 -20.39 -11.42
N ASN A 84 14.70 -21.31 -10.60
CA ASN A 84 13.90 -22.05 -9.62
C ASN A 84 14.17 -21.46 -8.23
N LEU A 85 13.21 -20.75 -7.64
CA LEU A 85 13.31 -20.20 -6.28
C LEU A 85 13.23 -21.35 -5.25
N THR A 86 14.24 -21.44 -4.39
CA THR A 86 14.30 -22.48 -3.35
C THR A 86 13.58 -22.07 -2.07
N HIS A 87 13.40 -20.77 -1.84
CA HIS A 87 12.73 -20.25 -0.66
C HIS A 87 11.22 -20.53 -0.69
N THR A 88 10.67 -20.75 0.50
CA THR A 88 9.25 -21.02 0.72
C THR A 88 8.71 -20.08 1.79
N VAL A 89 7.41 -19.84 1.78
CA VAL A 89 6.69 -19.03 2.76
C VAL A 89 5.65 -19.90 3.47
N ASP A 90 5.56 -19.77 4.78
CA ASP A 90 4.47 -20.34 5.56
C ASP A 90 3.24 -19.43 5.48
N TYR A 91 2.33 -19.78 4.58
CA TYR A 91 1.07 -19.07 4.37
C TYR A 91 0.14 -19.15 5.58
N SER A 92 0.22 -20.23 6.37
CA SER A 92 -0.67 -20.45 7.52
C SER A 92 -0.41 -19.50 8.69
N ASN A 93 0.77 -18.88 8.72
CA ASN A 93 1.19 -17.96 9.77
C ASN A 93 1.29 -16.50 9.29
N ILE A 94 0.75 -16.18 8.11
CA ILE A 94 0.70 -14.79 7.63
C ILE A 94 -0.44 -14.07 8.35
N TYR A 95 -0.10 -13.14 9.23
CA TYR A 95 -1.03 -12.15 9.75
C TYR A 95 -1.01 -10.93 8.83
N VAL A 96 -2.15 -10.58 8.23
CA VAL A 96 -2.31 -9.32 7.50
C VAL A 96 -3.07 -8.37 8.42
N PRO A 97 -2.43 -7.32 8.97
CA PRO A 97 -3.11 -6.30 9.75
C PRO A 97 -4.18 -5.65 8.87
N LYS A 98 -5.44 -5.95 9.15
CA LYS A 98 -6.58 -5.27 8.54
C LYS A 98 -7.01 -4.14 9.47
N VAL A 99 -7.63 -3.12 8.89
CA VAL A 99 -8.35 -2.13 9.69
C VAL A 99 -9.45 -2.88 10.43
N GLU A 100 -9.34 -2.99 11.76
CA GLU A 100 -10.35 -3.61 12.62
C GLU A 100 -11.52 -2.63 12.80
N SER A 101 -12.32 -2.44 11.76
CA SER A 101 -13.61 -1.76 11.88
C SER A 101 -14.66 -2.54 11.11
N ASN A 102 -15.86 -2.65 11.69
CA ASN A 102 -17.03 -3.09 10.93
C ASN A 102 -17.41 -1.95 9.98
N THR A 103 -17.32 -2.18 8.67
CA THR A 103 -17.78 -1.20 7.68
C THR A 103 -19.30 -1.07 7.78
N MET A 104 -19.76 0.13 8.13
CA MET A 104 -21.15 0.55 8.16
C MET A 104 -21.47 1.24 6.84
N ASP A 105 -22.71 1.12 6.38
CA ASP A 105 -23.15 1.97 5.27
C ASP A 105 -23.30 3.45 5.70
N MET A 106 -23.61 4.33 4.75
CA MET A 106 -23.71 5.76 5.00
C MET A 106 -24.75 6.11 6.08
N HIS A 107 -25.93 5.47 6.04
CA HIS A 107 -27.01 5.76 6.98
C HIS A 107 -26.71 5.18 8.35
N GLU A 108 -26.19 3.95 8.40
CA GLU A 108 -25.72 3.31 9.62
C GLU A 108 -24.61 4.14 10.30
N CYS A 109 -23.67 4.67 9.52
CA CYS A 109 -22.61 5.52 10.04
C CYS A 109 -23.16 6.84 10.58
N ASP A 110 -24.08 7.49 9.88
CA ASP A 110 -24.73 8.73 10.36
C ASP A 110 -25.50 8.49 11.66
N ASP A 111 -26.26 7.40 11.75
CA ASP A 111 -27.02 7.07 12.95
C ASP A 111 -26.09 6.69 14.11
N TYR A 112 -25.01 5.97 13.83
CA TYR A 112 -23.97 5.68 14.82
C TYR A 112 -23.34 6.95 15.40
N ILE A 113 -23.00 7.94 14.55
CA ILE A 113 -22.45 9.23 15.00
C ILE A 113 -23.49 9.99 15.83
N LYS A 114 -24.77 10.02 15.43
CA LYS A 114 -25.84 10.67 16.22
C LYS A 114 -25.97 10.05 17.60
N GLU A 115 -26.00 8.72 17.69
CA GLU A 115 -26.28 8.01 18.94
C GLU A 115 -25.09 8.03 19.90
N ASN A 116 -23.86 7.91 19.39
CA ASN A 116 -22.67 7.72 20.23
C ASN A 116 -21.84 8.99 20.43
N ILE A 117 -21.92 9.95 19.49
CA ILE A 117 -21.10 11.18 19.51
C ILE A 117 -21.96 12.42 19.74
N GLY A 118 -23.18 12.44 19.21
CA GLY A 118 -24.16 13.51 19.46
C GLY A 118 -23.87 14.84 18.76
N ARG A 119 -22.85 14.90 17.89
CA ARG A 119 -22.51 16.04 17.03
C ARG A 119 -21.88 15.55 15.73
N LYS A 120 -21.80 16.44 14.73
CA LYS A 120 -21.09 16.13 13.50
C LYS A 120 -19.58 16.00 13.75
N LEU A 121 -18.95 15.10 13.01
CA LEU A 121 -17.50 14.94 12.96
C LEU A 121 -16.92 15.86 11.89
N VAL A 122 -15.82 16.54 12.20
CA VAL A 122 -15.12 17.40 11.24
C VAL A 122 -13.91 16.67 10.68
N LEU A 123 -13.92 16.41 9.37
CA LEU A 123 -12.90 15.65 8.66
C LEU A 123 -12.20 16.54 7.62
N VAL A 124 -10.88 16.67 7.71
CA VAL A 124 -10.10 17.51 6.78
C VAL A 124 -9.17 16.62 5.95
N GLY A 125 -9.31 16.67 4.63
CA GLY A 125 -8.58 15.81 3.69
C GLY A 125 -7.70 16.58 2.70
N ALA A 126 -6.53 16.05 2.39
CA ALA A 126 -5.64 16.61 1.35
C ALA A 126 -4.69 15.57 0.77
N SER A 127 -4.26 15.78 -0.48
CA SER A 127 -3.00 15.21 -0.97
C SER A 127 -1.86 16.17 -0.61
N THR A 128 -1.02 15.77 0.34
CA THR A 128 -0.02 16.66 0.95
C THR A 128 1.34 16.63 0.26
N GLY A 129 2.17 17.61 0.58
CA GLY A 129 3.52 17.75 0.04
C GLY A 129 3.50 18.21 -1.42
N THR A 130 4.22 17.50 -2.28
CA THR A 130 4.33 17.86 -3.71
C THR A 130 3.38 17.05 -4.62
N ASP A 131 2.58 16.16 -4.04
CA ASP A 131 1.73 15.24 -4.78
C ASP A 131 0.48 15.95 -5.35
N ALA A 132 0.37 15.95 -6.68
CA ALA A 132 -0.74 16.56 -7.43
C ALA A 132 -1.95 15.62 -7.65
N HIS A 133 -1.86 14.35 -7.23
CA HIS A 133 -2.91 13.36 -7.50
C HIS A 133 -4.06 13.50 -6.49
N THR A 134 -5.20 14.05 -6.93
CA THR A 134 -6.39 14.19 -6.07
C THR A 134 -7.40 13.06 -6.21
N VAL A 135 -7.38 12.28 -7.30
CA VAL A 135 -8.45 11.30 -7.61
C VAL A 135 -8.74 10.35 -6.45
N GLY A 136 -7.71 9.92 -5.71
CA GLY A 136 -7.86 9.08 -4.53
C GLY A 136 -8.58 9.78 -3.38
N ILE A 137 -8.14 10.98 -2.99
CA ILE A 137 -8.80 11.73 -1.91
C ILE A 137 -10.19 12.21 -2.32
N ASP A 138 -10.38 12.60 -3.57
CA ASP A 138 -11.67 13.00 -4.14
C ASP A 138 -12.68 11.83 -4.15
N ALA A 139 -12.22 10.60 -4.37
CA ALA A 139 -13.06 9.41 -4.29
C ALA A 139 -13.64 9.17 -2.88
N ILE A 140 -12.92 9.62 -1.85
CA ILE A 140 -13.34 9.52 -0.45
C ILE A 140 -14.15 10.74 -0.03
N MET A 141 -13.72 11.95 -0.41
CA MET A 141 -14.31 13.20 0.09
C MET A 141 -15.55 13.62 -0.69
N ASN A 142 -15.52 13.60 -2.03
CA ASN A 142 -16.54 14.29 -2.84
C ASN A 142 -17.93 13.66 -2.71
N MET A 143 -18.98 14.48 -2.78
CA MET A 143 -20.40 14.08 -2.75
C MET A 143 -20.78 12.87 -3.62
N LYS A 144 -20.14 12.72 -4.80
CA LYS A 144 -20.39 11.60 -5.72
C LYS A 144 -19.72 10.30 -5.24
N GLY A 145 -18.59 10.40 -4.56
CA GLY A 145 -17.71 9.30 -4.20
C GLY A 145 -17.23 8.49 -5.41
N TYR A 146 -17.07 7.18 -5.24
CA TYR A 146 -16.50 6.28 -6.23
C TYR A 146 -17.19 4.91 -6.25
N ALA A 147 -17.36 4.34 -7.45
CA ALA A 147 -17.93 3.01 -7.68
C ALA A 147 -19.30 2.72 -6.99
N GLY A 148 -20.12 3.75 -6.76
CA GLY A 148 -21.41 3.60 -6.09
C GLY A 148 -21.38 3.84 -4.58
N HIS A 149 -20.20 4.00 -3.99
CA HIS A 149 -20.01 4.42 -2.61
C HIS A 149 -19.93 5.95 -2.60
N TYR A 150 -20.84 6.60 -1.87
CA TYR A 150 -20.85 8.06 -1.76
C TYR A 150 -19.73 8.56 -0.85
N GLY A 151 -19.15 9.73 -1.18
CA GLY A 151 -18.07 10.31 -0.39
C GLY A 151 -18.58 11.05 0.85
N LEU A 152 -17.63 11.42 1.72
CA LEU A 152 -17.87 11.97 3.06
C LEU A 152 -18.68 13.26 3.06
N GLU A 153 -18.59 14.10 2.03
CA GLU A 153 -19.43 15.29 1.88
C GLU A 153 -20.94 14.99 1.81
N ARG A 154 -21.31 13.74 1.51
CA ARG A 154 -22.71 13.31 1.43
C ARG A 154 -23.29 12.82 2.76
N TYR A 155 -22.46 12.55 3.75
CA TYR A 155 -22.89 12.04 5.05
C TYR A 155 -23.47 13.22 5.85
N ASP A 156 -24.64 13.03 6.45
CA ASP A 156 -25.32 14.12 7.16
C ASP A 156 -24.53 14.53 8.43
N MET A 157 -23.84 13.57 9.05
CA MET A 157 -23.14 13.74 10.32
C MET A 157 -21.63 13.94 10.16
N VAL A 158 -21.16 14.21 8.94
CA VAL A 158 -19.76 14.51 8.65
C VAL A 158 -19.66 15.87 7.97
N GLU A 159 -18.80 16.74 8.51
CA GLU A 159 -18.37 17.97 7.86
C GLU A 159 -17.00 17.73 7.23
N ALA A 160 -17.02 17.42 5.92
CA ALA A 160 -15.83 17.10 5.15
C ALA A 160 -15.27 18.35 4.46
N TYR A 161 -13.96 18.61 4.63
CA TYR A 161 -13.24 19.70 4.01
C TYR A 161 -12.08 19.16 3.16
N ASN A 162 -12.24 19.17 1.84
CA ASN A 162 -11.20 18.76 0.90
C ASN A 162 -10.32 19.97 0.52
N LEU A 163 -9.05 19.94 0.87
CA LEU A 163 -8.07 21.00 0.57
C LEU A 163 -7.36 20.79 -0.77
N GLY A 164 -7.66 19.70 -1.48
CA GLY A 164 -7.10 19.42 -2.81
C GLY A 164 -5.71 18.80 -2.74
N SER A 165 -4.82 19.22 -3.64
CA SER A 165 -3.47 18.66 -3.80
C SER A 165 -2.36 19.65 -3.55
N GLN A 166 -1.15 19.12 -3.39
CA GLN A 166 0.08 19.87 -3.16
C GLN A 166 -0.01 20.80 -1.95
N VAL A 167 -0.67 20.33 -0.89
CA VAL A 167 -0.85 21.09 0.35
C VAL A 167 0.34 20.84 1.28
N PRO A 168 1.13 21.86 1.67
CA PRO A 168 2.18 21.70 2.66
C PRO A 168 1.63 21.18 3.99
N ASN A 169 2.42 20.40 4.73
CA ASN A 169 1.98 19.79 5.99
C ASN A 169 1.60 20.85 7.04
N GLU A 170 2.32 21.97 7.08
CA GLU A 170 2.04 23.10 7.99
C GLU A 170 0.71 23.78 7.67
N GLU A 171 0.43 24.01 6.38
CA GLU A 171 -0.85 24.59 5.94
C GLU A 171 -2.00 23.63 6.21
N PHE A 172 -1.77 22.33 6.00
CA PHE A 172 -2.73 21.27 6.28
C PHE A 172 -3.11 21.24 7.78
N LEU A 173 -2.11 21.24 8.67
CA LEU A 173 -2.33 21.26 10.12
C LEU A 173 -2.96 22.58 10.59
N ALA A 174 -2.52 23.72 10.07
CA ALA A 174 -3.12 25.01 10.41
C ALA A 174 -4.62 25.04 10.09
N LYS A 175 -5.02 24.49 8.93
CA LYS A 175 -6.43 24.36 8.57
C LYS A 175 -7.18 23.36 9.42
N ALA A 176 -6.58 22.22 9.77
CA ALA A 176 -7.18 21.27 10.69
C ALA A 176 -7.46 21.90 12.07
N ILE A 177 -6.55 22.72 12.59
CA ILE A 177 -6.74 23.46 13.85
C ILE A 177 -7.84 24.52 13.73
N GLU A 178 -7.83 25.31 12.65
CA GLU A 178 -8.84 26.35 12.38
C GLU A 178 -10.25 25.76 12.37
N LEU A 179 -10.42 24.61 11.72
CA LEU A 179 -11.69 23.92 11.58
C LEU A 179 -12.03 23.02 12.78
N LYS A 180 -11.11 22.87 13.74
CA LYS A 180 -11.23 21.94 14.88
C LYS A 180 -11.52 20.52 14.42
N ALA A 181 -10.72 20.04 13.48
CA ALA A 181 -10.84 18.71 12.91
C ALA A 181 -10.79 17.62 13.99
N ASP A 182 -11.70 16.66 13.89
CA ASP A 182 -11.68 15.43 14.68
C ASP A 182 -10.76 14.39 14.05
N ALA A 183 -10.68 14.42 12.71
CA ALA A 183 -9.77 13.57 11.95
C ALA A 183 -9.18 14.29 10.74
N ILE A 184 -7.95 13.91 10.40
CA ILE A 184 -7.25 14.35 9.19
C ILE A 184 -6.96 13.16 8.27
N LEU A 185 -7.17 13.37 6.97
CA LEU A 185 -7.03 12.36 5.93
C LEU A 185 -5.95 12.79 4.94
N VAL A 186 -4.88 12.01 4.85
CA VAL A 186 -3.74 12.33 4.00
C VAL A 186 -3.62 11.34 2.86
N SER A 187 -3.62 11.83 1.63
CA SER A 187 -3.45 11.01 0.43
C SER A 187 -2.03 11.13 -0.13
N GLN A 188 -1.41 9.99 -0.46
CA GLN A 188 -0.09 9.90 -1.09
C GLN A 188 -0.08 8.85 -2.21
N THR A 189 0.29 9.28 -3.42
CA THR A 189 0.35 8.44 -4.63
C THR A 189 1.78 8.26 -5.13
N VAL A 190 2.59 9.31 -5.10
CA VAL A 190 3.96 9.28 -5.61
C VAL A 190 4.90 8.62 -4.60
N THR A 191 5.45 7.45 -4.97
CA THR A 191 6.36 6.69 -4.09
C THR A 191 7.84 6.75 -4.50
N GLN A 192 8.19 7.56 -5.49
CA GLN A 192 9.57 7.62 -5.99
C GLN A 192 10.54 8.04 -4.87
N LYS A 193 11.60 7.26 -4.67
CA LYS A 193 12.61 7.47 -3.61
C LYS A 193 12.00 7.62 -2.22
N ASP A 194 10.90 6.93 -1.96
CA ASP A 194 10.21 6.92 -0.67
C ASP A 194 9.71 8.29 -0.21
N VAL A 195 9.43 9.21 -1.14
CA VAL A 195 8.97 10.58 -0.82
C VAL A 195 7.68 10.58 0.00
N HIS A 196 6.73 9.69 -0.30
CA HIS A 196 5.53 9.48 0.50
C HIS A 196 5.83 9.15 1.97
N ILE A 197 6.82 8.29 2.25
CA ILE A 197 7.21 7.93 3.63
C ILE A 197 7.79 9.15 4.32
N GLN A 198 8.71 9.86 3.68
CA GLN A 198 9.34 11.06 4.24
C GLN A 198 8.28 12.13 4.60
N ASN A 199 7.35 12.40 3.69
CA ASN A 199 6.29 13.39 3.89
C ASN A 199 5.30 12.96 4.98
N LEU A 200 4.96 11.67 5.06
CA LEU A 200 4.07 11.14 6.10
C LEU A 200 4.75 11.16 7.48
N THR A 201 6.04 10.85 7.56
CA THR A 201 6.84 10.96 8.80
C THR A 201 6.92 12.41 9.26
N GLU A 202 7.26 13.33 8.35
CA GLU A 202 7.33 14.77 8.64
C GLU A 202 6.02 15.30 9.23
N LEU A 203 4.87 14.90 8.68
CA LEU A 203 3.58 15.31 9.22
C LEU A 203 3.38 14.86 10.68
N ILE A 204 3.72 13.60 10.99
CA ILE A 204 3.58 13.06 12.35
C ILE A 204 4.55 13.77 13.32
N GLU A 205 5.80 13.99 12.91
CA GLU A 205 6.78 14.73 13.70
C GLU A 205 6.32 16.16 14.00
N LEU A 206 5.73 16.86 13.02
CA LEU A 206 5.13 18.18 13.21
C LEU A 206 3.96 18.13 14.22
N MET A 207 3.07 17.15 14.08
CA MET A 207 1.94 16.97 15.00
C MET A 207 2.39 16.65 16.44
N GLU A 208 3.46 15.88 16.61
CA GLU A 208 4.04 15.58 17.91
C GLU A 208 4.69 16.83 18.53
N ALA A 209 5.45 17.58 17.74
CA ALA A 209 6.10 18.81 18.17
C ALA A 209 5.09 19.87 18.66
N GLU A 210 3.91 19.94 18.02
CA GLU A 210 2.82 20.85 18.40
C GLU A 210 1.85 20.26 19.44
N GLY A 211 2.06 19.01 19.88
CA GLY A 211 1.18 18.32 20.83
C GLY A 211 -0.25 18.14 20.30
N LEU A 212 -0.39 17.88 19.00
CA LEU A 212 -1.63 17.66 18.28
C LEU A 212 -1.90 16.19 18.00
N ARG A 213 -0.87 15.33 17.98
CA ARG A 213 -0.98 13.93 17.56
C ARG A 213 -2.08 13.16 18.30
N ASP A 214 -2.16 13.30 19.61
CA ASP A 214 -3.16 12.61 20.44
C ASP A 214 -4.57 13.25 20.39
N LYS A 215 -4.69 14.45 19.83
CA LYS A 215 -5.95 15.22 19.81
C LYS A 215 -6.83 14.92 18.60
N MET A 216 -6.25 14.35 17.54
CA MET A 216 -6.94 14.06 16.29
C MET A 216 -6.71 12.62 15.87
N ILE A 217 -7.66 12.06 15.13
CA ILE A 217 -7.48 10.79 14.43
C ILE A 217 -6.73 11.10 13.12
N VAL A 218 -5.65 10.37 12.87
CA VAL A 218 -4.76 10.61 11.73
C VAL A 218 -4.77 9.38 10.84
N VAL A 219 -5.32 9.51 9.64
CA VAL A 219 -5.35 8.42 8.66
C VAL A 219 -4.62 8.81 7.39
N CYS A 220 -3.95 7.84 6.77
CA CYS A 220 -3.32 8.03 5.48
C CYS A 220 -3.83 6.99 4.47
N GLY A 221 -3.75 7.34 3.20
CA GLY A 221 -4.21 6.46 2.13
C GLY A 221 -3.46 6.67 0.83
N GLY A 222 -3.52 5.66 -0.03
CA GLY A 222 -2.84 5.67 -1.31
C GLY A 222 -2.67 4.29 -1.92
N PRO A 223 -2.39 4.20 -3.24
CA PRO A 223 -2.27 2.92 -3.93
C PRO A 223 -1.14 2.03 -3.40
N ARG A 224 -0.16 2.60 -2.69
CA ARG A 224 0.99 1.90 -2.10
C ARG A 224 1.03 1.99 -0.58
N ILE A 225 -0.04 2.47 0.05
CA ILE A 225 -0.15 2.52 1.51
C ILE A 225 -0.80 1.22 1.99
N SER A 226 -0.16 0.57 2.96
CA SER A 226 -0.74 -0.53 3.73
C SER A 226 -1.11 -0.05 5.12
N HIS A 227 -2.04 -0.75 5.77
CA HIS A 227 -2.37 -0.47 7.17
C HIS A 227 -1.15 -0.62 8.09
N GLU A 228 -0.34 -1.67 7.86
CA GLU A 228 0.91 -1.92 8.60
C GLU A 228 1.87 -0.74 8.52
N LEU A 229 2.19 -0.26 7.30
CA LEU A 229 3.06 0.90 7.10
C LEU A 229 2.53 2.13 7.84
N ALA A 230 1.22 2.37 7.76
CA ALA A 230 0.62 3.50 8.46
C ALA A 230 0.79 3.39 9.98
N LYS A 231 0.57 2.20 10.57
CA LYS A 231 0.79 1.98 12.01
C LYS A 231 2.25 2.20 12.39
N GLU A 232 3.20 1.73 11.59
CA GLU A 232 4.65 1.92 11.83
C GLU A 232 5.05 3.40 11.80
N LEU A 233 4.45 4.18 10.90
CA LEU A 233 4.69 5.63 10.80
C LEU A 233 3.96 6.45 11.86
N GLY A 234 3.19 5.81 12.75
CA GLY A 234 2.48 6.49 13.82
C GLY A 234 1.09 6.99 13.44
N TYR A 235 0.49 6.50 12.34
CA TYR A 235 -0.91 6.77 11.97
C TYR A 235 -1.87 5.82 12.68
N ASP A 236 -3.14 6.20 12.69
CA ASP A 236 -4.22 5.40 13.30
C ASP A 236 -4.68 4.28 12.38
N ALA A 237 -4.82 4.57 11.09
CA ALA A 237 -5.04 3.60 10.04
C ALA A 237 -4.45 4.02 8.68
N GLY A 238 -4.07 3.01 7.90
CA GLY A 238 -3.70 3.13 6.50
C GLY A 238 -4.73 2.50 5.58
N PHE A 239 -5.07 3.19 4.49
CA PHE A 239 -6.06 2.77 3.50
C PHE A 239 -5.43 2.58 2.11
N GLY A 240 -5.44 1.34 1.64
CA GLY A 240 -4.87 0.97 0.35
C GLY A 240 -5.84 1.14 -0.83
N ALA A 241 -5.46 0.60 -1.98
CA ALA A 241 -6.35 0.53 -3.13
C ALA A 241 -7.64 -0.25 -2.81
N ASN A 242 -8.75 0.17 -3.44
CA ASN A 242 -10.11 -0.36 -3.21
C ASN A 242 -10.69 -0.10 -1.81
N THR A 243 -10.20 0.94 -1.13
CA THR A 243 -10.89 1.51 0.04
C THR A 243 -11.92 2.54 -0.45
N TYR A 244 -13.07 2.58 0.21
CA TYR A 244 -14.14 3.54 -0.07
C TYR A 244 -14.43 4.43 1.14
N ALA A 245 -15.32 5.41 0.98
CA ALA A 245 -15.58 6.40 2.02
C ALA A 245 -16.30 5.83 3.27
N ASP A 246 -17.11 4.80 3.09
CA ASP A 246 -17.75 4.01 4.15
C ASP A 246 -16.71 3.32 5.06
N ASP A 247 -15.65 2.74 4.49
CA ASP A 247 -14.54 2.15 5.26
C ASP A 247 -13.88 3.21 6.16
N VAL A 248 -13.61 4.38 5.58
CA VAL A 248 -12.93 5.49 6.27
C VAL A 248 -13.84 6.11 7.33
N ALA A 249 -15.10 6.40 7.00
CA ALA A 249 -16.08 6.96 7.92
C ALA A 249 -16.31 6.05 9.12
N SER A 250 -16.48 4.75 8.85
CA SER A 250 -16.71 3.74 9.88
C SER A 250 -15.55 3.66 10.86
N PHE A 251 -14.31 3.62 10.35
CA PHE A 251 -13.12 3.62 11.18
C PHE A 251 -13.04 4.89 12.05
N VAL A 252 -13.18 6.07 11.43
CA VAL A 252 -13.06 7.35 12.17
C VAL A 252 -14.13 7.46 13.25
N ALA A 253 -15.39 7.10 12.96
CA ALA A 253 -16.47 7.16 13.94
C ALA A 253 -16.24 6.19 15.11
N GLN A 254 -15.84 4.95 14.84
CA GLN A 254 -15.58 3.94 15.87
C GLN A 254 -14.35 4.31 16.73
N GLU A 255 -13.27 4.77 16.10
CA GLU A 255 -12.05 5.19 16.79
C GLU A 255 -12.29 6.45 17.63
N TYR A 256 -13.11 7.38 17.16
CA TYR A 256 -13.52 8.56 17.94
C TYR A 256 -14.24 8.16 19.23
N VAL A 257 -15.23 7.27 19.13
CA VAL A 257 -15.95 6.75 20.31
C VAL A 257 -14.98 6.04 21.26
N LYS A 258 -14.12 5.17 20.72
CA LYS A 258 -13.14 4.42 21.52
C LYS A 258 -12.20 5.33 22.32
N ARG A 259 -11.75 6.45 21.76
CA ARG A 259 -10.88 7.42 22.45
C ARG A 259 -11.62 8.21 23.54
N ASN A 260 -12.91 8.48 23.33
CA ASN A 260 -13.73 9.30 24.21
C ASN A 260 -14.57 8.49 25.21
N ALA A 261 -14.58 7.16 25.13
CA ALA A 261 -15.28 6.27 26.07
C ALA A 261 -14.58 6.14 27.44
N LYS A 262 -13.75 7.11 27.84
CA LYS A 262 -13.09 7.16 29.16
C LYS A 262 -13.83 8.06 30.15
#